data_AF-A0A0K8VHD3-F1
#
_entry.id   AF-A0A0K8VHD3-F1
#
_cell.length_a   1.000
_cell.length_b   1.000
_cell.length_c   1.000
_cell.angle_alpha   90.00
_cell.angle_beta   90.00
_cell.angle_gamma   90.00
#
_symmetry.space_group_name_H-M   'P 1'
#
loop_
_entity.id
_entity.type
_entity.pdbx_description
1 polymer ?
#
loop_
_entity_poly.entity_id
_entity_poly.type
_entity_poly.pdbx_seq_one_letter_code
_entity_poly.pdbx_strand_id
1 'polypeptide(L)'
;MFKEKFKYYKRKSPVPDFGSVIDLDKNFQEIAAHVHQVDLTHRQDVNEQFPGLEPINNWVCYTLNSSGAIVIRNPFTMQGQRYWMARCLKDYPQTPNINNLSPQLFSIEVLNDWWQSLQQCTDIDEIRRMNISMRWTTLGYHHDWDSKKYSEEKRGEFPKDLASLSAHFASVLGFKLYEAQAAIVNFYPIGTTLSAHTDHSEPNRTAPLFSFRYHSNS
;
A
#
# COMPACT_ATOMS: atom_id res chain seq x y z
N MET A 1 -20.01 1.98 -17.73
CA MET A 1 -19.99 1.28 -16.43
C MET A 1 -18.83 1.68 -15.50
N PHE A 2 -17.56 1.30 -15.71
CA PHE A 2 -16.47 1.67 -14.76
C PHE A 2 -16.19 3.18 -14.72
N LYS A 3 -15.94 3.82 -15.87
CA LYS A 3 -15.59 5.25 -15.96
C LYS A 3 -16.65 6.15 -15.33
N GLU A 4 -17.92 5.78 -15.43
CA GLU A 4 -19.05 6.49 -14.81
C GLU A 4 -19.02 6.37 -13.29
N LYS A 5 -18.88 5.15 -12.75
CA LYS A 5 -18.73 4.93 -11.30
C LYS A 5 -17.51 5.66 -10.74
N PHE A 6 -16.38 5.62 -11.44
CA PHE A 6 -15.17 6.36 -11.04
C PHE A 6 -15.43 7.87 -10.99
N LYS A 7 -16.01 8.45 -12.05
CA LYS A 7 -16.36 9.88 -12.08
C LYS A 7 -17.35 10.25 -10.98
N TYR A 8 -18.33 9.39 -10.70
CA TYR A 8 -19.31 9.57 -9.64
C TYR A 8 -18.63 9.66 -8.27
N TYR A 9 -17.85 8.66 -7.87
CA TYR A 9 -17.18 8.65 -6.56
C TYR A 9 -16.04 9.67 -6.43
N LYS A 10 -15.47 10.14 -7.55
CA LYS A 10 -14.47 11.21 -7.58
C LYS A 10 -15.06 12.61 -7.41
N ARG A 11 -16.37 12.79 -7.64
CA ARG A 11 -17.02 14.10 -7.64
C ARG A 11 -17.00 14.73 -6.24
N LYS A 12 -16.69 16.03 -6.15
CA LYS A 12 -16.69 16.80 -4.89
C LYS A 12 -18.04 17.46 -4.58
N SER A 13 -18.78 17.86 -5.61
CA SER A 13 -20.09 18.51 -5.48
C SER A 13 -21.05 18.09 -6.61
N PRO A 14 -22.27 17.61 -6.29
CA PRO A 14 -22.68 17.20 -4.95
C PRO A 14 -21.86 16.01 -4.45
N VAL A 15 -21.73 15.88 -3.13
CA VAL A 15 -21.05 14.74 -2.51
C VAL A 15 -21.75 13.44 -2.98
N PRO A 16 -21.00 12.39 -3.37
CA PRO A 16 -21.60 11.14 -3.79
C PRO A 16 -22.35 10.47 -2.64
N ASP A 17 -23.45 9.79 -2.94
CA ASP A 17 -24.02 8.82 -2.02
C ASP A 17 -23.10 7.59 -1.93
N PHE A 18 -22.79 7.20 -0.69
CA PHE A 18 -21.93 6.05 -0.36
C PHE A 18 -22.73 4.82 0.07
N GLY A 19 -24.07 4.84 0.00
CA GLY A 19 -24.93 3.72 0.42
C GLY A 19 -24.66 2.39 -0.29
N SER A 20 -24.05 2.42 -1.49
CA SER A 20 -23.63 1.20 -2.21
C SER A 20 -22.16 0.80 -2.03
N VAL A 21 -21.40 1.55 -1.21
CA VAL A 21 -20.03 1.19 -0.83
C VAL A 21 -20.09 0.13 0.26
N ILE A 22 -19.38 -0.98 0.05
CA ILE A 22 -19.25 -2.04 1.06
C ILE A 22 -18.35 -1.50 2.17
N ASP A 23 -18.95 -1.26 3.33
CA ASP A 23 -18.24 -0.86 4.54
C ASP A 23 -17.99 -2.10 5.40
N LEU A 24 -16.75 -2.57 5.38
CA LEU A 24 -16.34 -3.78 6.12
C LEU A 24 -16.26 -3.54 7.64
N ASP A 25 -16.39 -2.29 8.11
CA ASP A 25 -16.45 -1.97 9.54
C ASP A 25 -17.83 -2.19 10.16
N LYS A 26 -18.87 -2.38 9.34
CA LYS A 26 -20.23 -2.72 9.77
C LYS A 26 -20.39 -4.17 10.25
N ASN A 27 -21.55 -4.47 10.84
CA ASN A 27 -21.90 -5.82 11.24
C ASN A 27 -21.90 -6.77 10.04
N PHE A 28 -21.41 -8.00 10.24
CA PHE A 28 -21.32 -9.00 9.17
C PHE A 28 -22.67 -9.25 8.47
N GLN A 29 -23.78 -9.24 9.22
CA GLN A 29 -25.13 -9.42 8.69
C GLN A 29 -25.50 -8.40 7.61
N GLU A 30 -24.96 -7.17 7.69
CA GLU A 30 -25.22 -6.10 6.72
C GLU A 30 -24.42 -6.27 5.42
N ILE A 31 -23.28 -6.97 5.49
CA ILE A 31 -22.35 -7.15 4.37
C ILE A 31 -22.33 -8.57 3.80
N ALA A 32 -22.96 -9.54 4.46
CA ALA A 32 -22.94 -10.97 4.12
C ALA A 32 -23.43 -11.29 2.69
N ALA A 33 -24.23 -10.40 2.08
CA ALA A 33 -24.64 -10.53 0.68
C ALA A 33 -23.49 -10.27 -0.32
N HIS A 34 -22.39 -9.68 0.12
CA HIS A 34 -21.29 -9.21 -0.73
C HIS A 34 -19.92 -9.82 -0.39
N VAL A 35 -19.79 -10.44 0.79
CA VAL A 35 -18.53 -11.01 1.27
C VAL A 35 -18.72 -12.35 1.97
N HIS A 36 -17.67 -13.17 1.95
CA HIS A 36 -17.59 -14.36 2.81
C HIS A 36 -16.48 -14.18 3.83
N GLN A 37 -16.76 -14.49 5.09
CA GLN A 37 -15.74 -14.46 6.13
C GLN A 37 -14.81 -15.67 5.98
N VAL A 38 -13.51 -15.43 6.11
CA VAL A 38 -12.47 -16.46 6.02
C VAL A 38 -11.94 -16.74 7.40
N ASP A 39 -11.93 -18.01 7.78
CA ASP A 39 -11.30 -18.48 9.01
C ASP A 39 -9.80 -18.72 8.77
N LEU A 40 -8.96 -18.02 9.53
CA LEU A 40 -7.50 -18.12 9.47
C LEU A 40 -6.90 -18.90 10.64
N THR A 41 -7.71 -19.38 11.59
CA THR A 41 -7.25 -19.93 12.88
C THR A 41 -6.63 -21.33 12.79
N HIS A 42 -6.92 -22.08 11.73
CA HIS A 42 -6.46 -23.47 11.59
C HIS A 42 -5.08 -23.65 10.94
N ARG A 43 -4.22 -22.62 10.98
CA ARG A 43 -2.90 -22.63 10.31
C ARG A 43 -1.78 -22.96 11.30
N GLN A 44 -1.61 -24.25 11.57
CA GLN A 44 -0.63 -24.80 12.52
C GLN A 44 0.85 -24.49 12.16
N ASP A 45 1.10 -24.00 10.95
CA ASP A 45 2.41 -23.82 10.35
C ASP A 45 2.91 -22.38 10.33
N VAL A 46 2.14 -21.43 10.87
CA VAL A 46 2.54 -20.01 10.95
C VAL A 46 2.83 -19.65 12.40
N ASN A 47 4.02 -19.08 12.66
CA ASN A 47 4.33 -18.50 13.95
C ASN A 47 3.28 -17.42 14.29
N GLU A 48 2.56 -17.59 15.39
CA GLU A 48 1.39 -16.77 15.76
C GLU A 48 1.74 -15.28 15.99
N GLN A 49 3.02 -14.94 16.14
CA GLN A 49 3.45 -13.60 16.50
C GLN A 49 4.37 -12.97 15.44
N PHE A 50 3.95 -11.81 14.94
CA PHE A 50 4.78 -10.90 14.17
C PHE A 50 4.78 -9.52 14.86
N PRO A 51 5.95 -8.90 15.10
CA PRO A 51 6.01 -7.60 15.77
C PRO A 51 5.16 -6.53 15.09
N GLY A 52 4.25 -5.92 15.84
CA GLY A 52 3.35 -4.88 15.33
C GLY A 52 2.06 -5.39 14.69
N LEU A 53 1.82 -6.70 14.66
CA LEU A 53 0.53 -7.30 14.30
C LEU A 53 -0.22 -7.78 15.54
N GLU A 54 -1.55 -7.72 15.49
CA GLU A 54 -2.42 -8.42 16.41
C GLU A 54 -2.28 -9.94 16.22
N PRO A 55 -2.57 -10.78 17.24
CA PRO A 55 -2.65 -12.23 17.05
C PRO A 55 -3.60 -12.61 15.91
N ILE A 56 -3.22 -13.62 15.11
CA ILE A 56 -3.99 -14.05 13.92
C ILE A 56 -5.45 -14.38 14.27
N ASN A 57 -5.71 -14.92 15.47
CA ASN A 57 -7.06 -15.24 15.93
C ASN A 57 -7.97 -14.01 16.09
N ASN A 58 -7.40 -12.81 16.13
CA ASN A 58 -8.14 -11.55 16.18
C ASN A 58 -8.36 -10.94 14.78
N TRP A 59 -7.78 -11.53 13.73
CA TRP A 59 -7.88 -10.98 12.38
C TRP A 59 -9.26 -11.22 11.81
N VAL A 60 -9.86 -10.17 11.25
CA VAL A 60 -11.12 -10.26 10.52
C VAL A 60 -10.82 -10.25 9.03
N CYS A 61 -11.07 -11.37 8.37
CA CYS A 61 -10.72 -11.59 6.97
C CYS A 61 -11.98 -11.88 6.13
N TYR A 62 -12.06 -11.27 4.96
CA TYR A 62 -13.16 -11.42 4.01
C TYR A 62 -12.66 -11.72 2.61
N THR A 63 -13.36 -12.57 1.86
CA THR A 63 -13.24 -12.66 0.41
C THR A 63 -14.38 -11.88 -0.25
N LEU A 64 -14.05 -11.16 -1.32
CA LEU A 64 -15.02 -10.42 -2.13
C LEU A 64 -15.47 -11.31 -3.30
N ASN A 65 -16.64 -11.93 -3.16
CA ASN A 65 -17.20 -12.86 -4.16
C ASN A 65 -16.17 -13.94 -4.59
N SER A 66 -16.30 -14.45 -5.82
CA SER A 66 -15.37 -15.40 -6.44
C SER A 66 -14.16 -14.74 -7.14
N SER A 67 -13.82 -13.49 -6.79
CA SER A 67 -12.79 -12.71 -7.48
C SER A 67 -11.34 -13.06 -7.12
N GLY A 68 -11.13 -13.84 -6.05
CA GLY A 68 -9.81 -14.07 -5.46
C GLY A 68 -9.29 -12.90 -4.61
N ALA A 69 -10.02 -11.79 -4.52
CA ALA A 69 -9.66 -10.68 -3.65
C ALA A 69 -9.96 -10.99 -2.18
N ILE A 70 -8.97 -10.77 -1.33
CA ILE A 70 -9.03 -10.95 0.12
C ILE A 70 -8.79 -9.60 0.78
N VAL A 71 -9.59 -9.28 1.79
CA VAL A 71 -9.44 -8.07 2.61
C VAL A 71 -9.31 -8.48 4.07
N ILE A 72 -8.19 -8.14 4.69
CA ILE A 72 -7.95 -8.30 6.13
C ILE A 72 -8.13 -6.93 6.77
N ARG A 73 -9.10 -6.81 7.69
CA ARG A 73 -9.32 -5.57 8.45
C ARG A 73 -8.19 -5.38 9.44
N ASN A 74 -7.63 -4.17 9.43
CA ASN A 74 -6.55 -3.66 10.28
C ASN A 74 -5.96 -4.71 11.25
N PRO A 75 -5.04 -5.57 10.78
CA PRO A 75 -4.38 -6.56 11.62
C PRO A 75 -3.21 -5.97 12.41
N PHE A 76 -2.99 -4.65 12.35
CA PHE A 76 -1.84 -3.98 12.95
C PHE A 76 -2.19 -3.36 14.29
N THR A 77 -1.30 -3.54 15.25
CA THR A 77 -1.33 -2.75 16.49
C THR A 77 -1.06 -1.28 16.18
N MET A 78 -1.41 -0.37 17.09
CA MET A 78 -1.09 1.07 16.93
C MET A 78 0.40 1.34 16.75
N GLN A 79 1.27 0.55 17.41
CA GLN A 79 2.71 0.65 17.25
C GLN A 79 3.16 0.17 15.87
N GLY A 80 2.59 -0.94 15.38
CA GLY A 80 2.87 -1.46 14.05
C GLY A 80 2.50 -0.46 12.95
N GLN A 81 1.30 0.14 13.03
CA GLN A 81 0.87 1.18 12.09
C GLN A 81 1.85 2.36 12.06
N ARG A 82 2.24 2.88 13.24
CA ARG A 82 3.22 3.97 13.34
C ARG A 82 4.58 3.60 12.76
N TYR A 83 5.04 2.37 13.01
CA TYR A 83 6.29 1.87 12.45
C TYR A 83 6.24 1.88 10.92
N TRP A 84 5.22 1.26 10.31
CA TRP A 84 5.12 1.18 8.86
C TRP A 84 4.87 2.53 8.20
N MET A 85 4.08 3.40 8.84
CA MET A 85 3.94 4.79 8.40
C MET A 85 5.28 5.53 8.39
N ALA A 86 6.09 5.37 9.45
CA ALA A 86 7.43 5.95 9.50
C ALA A 86 8.33 5.37 8.38
N ARG A 87 8.32 4.05 8.17
CA ARG A 87 9.06 3.42 7.06
C ARG A 87 8.66 4.01 5.71
N CYS A 88 7.35 4.15 5.46
CA CYS A 88 6.83 4.70 4.21
C CYS A 88 7.18 6.17 4.00
N LEU A 89 7.12 6.99 5.04
CA LEU A 89 7.35 8.44 4.93
C LEU A 89 8.83 8.80 4.95
N LYS A 90 9.60 8.16 5.84
CA LYS A 90 10.99 8.51 6.13
C LYS A 90 11.97 7.67 5.32
N ASP A 91 11.88 6.34 5.40
CA ASP A 91 13.00 5.49 4.97
C ASP A 91 12.88 5.06 3.49
N TYR A 92 11.68 4.75 3.00
CA TYR A 92 11.47 4.26 1.63
C TYR A 92 11.64 5.32 0.53
N PRO A 93 11.37 6.62 0.74
CA PRO A 93 11.62 7.63 -0.28
C PRO A 93 13.09 8.03 -0.42
N GLN A 94 13.92 7.71 0.58
CA GLN A 94 15.33 8.08 0.59
C GLN A 94 16.13 7.31 -0.46
N THR A 95 17.20 7.96 -0.95
CA THR A 95 18.23 7.31 -1.77
C THR A 95 18.82 6.11 -1.00
N PRO A 96 19.09 4.96 -1.64
CA PRO A 96 19.15 4.71 -3.09
C PRO A 96 17.83 4.32 -3.77
N ASN A 97 16.69 4.35 -3.07
CA ASN A 97 15.41 4.03 -3.72
C ASN A 97 15.03 5.12 -4.73
N ILE A 98 14.29 4.72 -5.76
CA ILE A 98 13.86 5.63 -6.82
C ILE A 98 12.47 6.15 -6.51
N ASN A 99 12.34 7.47 -6.45
CA ASN A 99 11.09 8.19 -6.29
C ASN A 99 10.80 9.11 -7.48
N ASN A 100 9.64 9.78 -7.45
CA ASN A 100 9.15 10.58 -8.57
C ASN A 100 9.60 12.05 -8.58
N LEU A 101 10.42 12.49 -7.62
CA LEU A 101 10.87 13.88 -7.56
C LEU A 101 11.88 14.17 -8.68
N SER A 102 11.73 15.33 -9.32
CA SER A 102 12.54 15.74 -10.47
C SER A 102 13.76 16.55 -10.00
N PRO A 103 14.98 16.21 -10.44
CA PRO A 103 16.18 16.99 -10.16
C PRO A 103 16.18 18.40 -10.75
N GLN A 104 15.32 18.67 -11.74
CA GLN A 104 15.14 20.01 -12.30
C GLN A 104 14.30 20.91 -11.38
N LEU A 105 13.53 20.32 -10.46
CA LEU A 105 12.59 21.04 -9.60
C LEU A 105 13.06 21.10 -8.14
N PHE A 106 13.80 20.11 -7.65
CA PHE A 106 14.17 20.00 -6.24
C PHE A 106 15.68 19.98 -6.04
N SER A 107 16.13 20.52 -4.91
CA SER A 107 17.54 20.51 -4.52
C SER A 107 18.03 19.10 -4.18
N ILE A 108 19.34 18.90 -4.18
CA ILE A 108 19.94 17.59 -3.89
C ILE A 108 19.59 17.10 -2.48
N GLU A 109 19.41 18.01 -1.52
CA GLU A 109 19.00 17.69 -0.16
C GLU A 109 17.59 17.07 -0.14
N VAL A 110 16.64 17.65 -0.88
CA VAL A 110 15.27 17.14 -1.00
C VAL A 110 15.22 15.81 -1.77
N LEU A 111 16.05 15.66 -2.80
CA LEU A 111 16.11 14.41 -3.58
C LEU A 111 16.68 13.25 -2.75
N ASN A 112 17.67 13.54 -1.89
CA ASN A 112 18.29 12.54 -1.03
C ASN A 112 17.38 12.16 0.15
N ASP A 113 16.79 13.16 0.81
CA ASP A 113 15.88 12.97 1.95
C ASP A 113 14.76 14.02 1.95
N TRP A 114 13.70 13.69 1.21
CA TRP A 114 12.49 14.50 1.12
C TRP A 114 11.83 14.71 2.49
N TRP A 115 11.80 13.68 3.33
CA TRP A 115 11.11 13.74 4.62
C TRP A 115 11.84 14.66 5.59
N GLN A 116 13.16 14.53 5.71
CA GLN A 116 13.95 15.42 6.55
C GLN A 116 13.85 16.86 6.06
N SER A 117 13.96 17.08 4.75
CA SER A 117 13.84 18.41 4.15
C SER A 117 12.48 19.04 4.45
N LEU A 118 11.41 18.25 4.37
CA LEU A 118 10.06 18.69 4.71
C LEU A 118 9.94 19.10 6.18
N GLN A 119 10.51 18.34 7.12
CA GLN A 119 10.45 18.62 8.55
C GLN A 119 11.28 19.83 8.98
N GLN A 120 12.35 20.15 8.24
CA GLN A 120 13.25 21.27 8.54
C GLN A 120 12.87 22.56 7.82
N CYS A 121 12.03 22.48 6.79
CA CYS A 121 11.56 23.64 6.05
C CYS A 121 10.64 24.51 6.90
N THR A 122 10.80 25.83 6.82
CA THR A 122 9.94 26.82 7.46
C THR A 122 9.12 27.64 6.46
N ASP A 123 9.45 27.53 5.17
CA ASP A 123 8.72 28.16 4.08
C ASP A 123 7.46 27.33 3.75
N ILE A 124 6.30 27.93 3.96
CA ILE A 124 4.99 27.28 3.78
C ILE A 124 4.76 26.86 2.32
N ASP A 125 5.21 27.66 1.36
CA ASP A 125 5.00 27.37 -0.06
C ASP A 125 5.88 26.20 -0.51
N GLU A 126 7.12 26.14 -0.03
CA GLU A 126 8.01 25.00 -0.29
C GLU A 126 7.56 23.72 0.44
N ILE A 127 7.08 23.82 1.69
CA ILE A 127 6.43 22.68 2.40
C ILE A 127 5.26 22.15 1.58
N ARG A 128 4.40 23.04 1.09
CA ARG A 128 3.24 22.65 0.29
C ARG A 128 3.69 22.00 -1.01
N ARG A 129 4.66 22.60 -1.70
CA ARG A 129 5.22 22.09 -2.96
C ARG A 129 5.80 20.69 -2.79
N MET A 130 6.66 20.48 -1.79
CA MET A 130 7.23 19.17 -1.49
C MET A 130 6.15 18.13 -1.16
N ASN A 131 5.16 18.48 -0.33
CA ASN A 131 4.04 17.59 0.01
C ASN A 131 3.23 17.18 -1.21
N ILE A 132 2.89 18.14 -2.09
CA ILE A 132 2.12 17.83 -3.30
C ILE A 132 2.97 17.29 -4.44
N SER A 133 4.28 17.14 -4.32
CA SER A 133 5.11 16.57 -5.39
C SER A 133 5.44 15.10 -5.17
N MET A 134 5.58 14.64 -3.92
CA MET A 134 5.81 13.21 -3.64
C MET A 134 4.56 12.38 -3.98
N ARG A 135 4.73 11.33 -4.79
CA ARG A 135 3.65 10.49 -5.33
C ARG A 135 3.98 9.01 -5.29
N TRP A 136 5.22 8.63 -5.57
CA TRP A 136 5.63 7.24 -5.46
C TRP A 136 7.11 7.10 -5.17
N THR A 137 7.46 5.99 -4.52
CA THR A 137 8.81 5.42 -4.47
C THR A 137 8.74 3.92 -4.78
N THR A 138 9.82 3.36 -5.33
CA THR A 138 9.93 1.95 -5.72
C THR A 138 11.05 1.27 -4.95
N LEU A 139 10.83 0.01 -4.58
CA LEU A 139 11.73 -0.79 -3.72
C LEU A 139 12.04 -2.13 -4.41
N GLY A 140 13.27 -2.63 -4.24
CA GLY A 140 13.73 -3.84 -4.93
C GLY A 140 13.81 -3.63 -6.44
N TYR A 141 13.14 -4.47 -7.24
CA TYR A 141 13.04 -4.22 -8.69
C TYR A 141 12.21 -2.95 -8.95
N HIS A 142 12.81 -2.00 -9.66
CA HIS A 142 12.18 -0.72 -9.94
C HIS A 142 11.33 -0.83 -11.21
N HIS A 143 10.05 -0.45 -11.08
CA HIS A 143 9.12 -0.48 -12.20
C HIS A 143 9.51 0.57 -13.24
N ASP A 144 9.70 0.12 -14.48
CA ASP A 144 9.90 1.01 -15.62
C ASP A 144 8.54 1.38 -16.21
N TRP A 145 8.12 2.64 -16.00
CA TRP A 145 6.81 3.11 -16.41
C TRP A 145 6.59 3.15 -17.93
N ASP A 146 7.66 3.25 -18.71
CA ASP A 146 7.60 3.32 -20.18
C ASP A 146 7.41 1.92 -20.79
N SER A 147 8.27 0.98 -20.40
CA SER A 147 8.24 -0.41 -20.88
C SER A 147 7.23 -1.28 -20.12
N LYS A 148 6.81 -0.86 -18.92
CA LYS A 148 5.96 -1.59 -17.97
C LYS A 148 6.52 -2.95 -17.60
N LYS A 149 7.84 -3.06 -17.48
CA LYS A 149 8.57 -4.29 -17.14
C LYS A 149 9.59 -4.03 -16.05
N TYR A 150 9.92 -5.08 -15.31
CA TYR A 150 11.07 -5.10 -14.42
C TYR A 150 12.31 -5.62 -15.17
N SER A 151 13.50 -5.23 -14.72
CA SER A 151 14.76 -5.68 -15.32
C SER A 151 15.87 -5.84 -14.27
N GLU A 152 16.85 -6.67 -14.56
CA GLU A 152 17.98 -6.94 -13.65
C GLU A 152 18.90 -5.73 -13.46
N GLU A 153 18.91 -4.82 -14.42
CA GLU A 153 19.72 -3.60 -14.41
C GLU A 153 19.09 -2.50 -13.53
N LYS A 154 17.78 -2.58 -13.26
CA LYS A 154 17.02 -1.58 -12.49
C LYS A 154 16.49 -2.21 -11.19
N ARG A 155 17.40 -2.56 -10.29
CA ARG A 155 17.06 -3.10 -8.96
C ARG A 155 17.91 -2.52 -7.83
N GLY A 156 17.29 -2.33 -6.67
CA GLY A 156 17.93 -2.03 -5.39
C GLY A 156 17.74 -3.16 -4.38
N GLU A 157 18.16 -2.93 -3.14
CA GLU A 157 17.86 -3.86 -2.04
C GLU A 157 16.37 -3.76 -1.67
N PHE A 158 15.70 -4.91 -1.57
CA PHE A 158 14.33 -4.95 -1.04
C PHE A 158 14.37 -4.92 0.50
N PRO A 159 13.59 -4.05 1.19
CA PRO A 159 13.63 -3.96 2.64
C PRO A 159 13.24 -5.27 3.34
N LYS A 160 14.16 -5.82 4.13
CA LYS A 160 14.02 -7.14 4.78
C LYS A 160 12.82 -7.24 5.71
N ASP A 161 12.49 -6.14 6.38
CA ASP A 161 11.33 -6.06 7.25
C ASP A 161 10.03 -6.13 6.46
N LEU A 162 9.91 -5.40 5.35
CA LEU A 162 8.74 -5.48 4.46
C LEU A 162 8.63 -6.85 3.77
N ALA A 163 9.76 -7.47 3.42
CA ALA A 163 9.78 -8.83 2.87
C ALA A 163 9.26 -9.83 3.90
N SER A 164 9.72 -9.72 5.15
CA SER A 164 9.28 -10.58 6.26
C SER A 164 7.79 -10.38 6.57
N LEU A 165 7.30 -9.13 6.56
CA LEU A 165 5.88 -8.83 6.73
C LEU A 165 5.06 -9.50 5.62
N SER A 166 5.45 -9.29 4.36
CA SER A 166 4.72 -9.82 3.20
C SER A 166 4.73 -11.34 3.17
N ALA A 167 5.87 -11.97 3.49
CA ALA A 167 6.00 -13.41 3.63
C ALA A 167 5.13 -13.97 4.77
N HIS A 168 5.00 -13.24 5.88
CA HIS A 168 4.11 -13.63 6.98
C HIS A 168 2.64 -13.66 6.52
N PHE A 169 2.14 -12.58 5.90
CA PHE A 169 0.78 -12.57 5.33
C PHE A 169 0.58 -13.65 4.26
N ALA A 170 1.58 -13.86 3.40
CA ALA A 170 1.55 -14.91 2.40
C ALA A 170 1.44 -16.31 3.02
N SER A 171 2.21 -16.59 4.06
CA SER A 171 2.13 -17.86 4.79
C SER A 171 0.77 -18.08 5.42
N VAL A 172 0.22 -17.06 6.11
CA VAL A 172 -1.15 -17.07 6.67
C VAL A 172 -2.18 -17.40 5.60
N LEU A 173 -2.04 -16.84 4.40
CA LEU A 173 -2.94 -17.09 3.27
C LEU A 173 -2.61 -18.36 2.48
N GLY A 174 -1.45 -19.00 2.70
CA GLY A 174 -1.09 -20.32 2.15
C GLY A 174 -0.08 -20.31 1.02
N PHE A 175 0.46 -19.13 0.72
CA PHE A 175 1.47 -18.90 -0.30
C PHE A 175 2.87 -19.01 0.32
N LYS A 176 3.24 -20.24 0.72
CA LYS A 176 4.48 -20.52 1.47
C LYS A 176 5.79 -20.19 0.71
N LEU A 177 5.72 -20.18 -0.61
CA LEU A 177 6.86 -19.90 -1.50
C LEU A 177 6.88 -18.44 -1.99
N TYR A 178 6.06 -17.57 -1.39
CA TYR A 178 6.02 -16.17 -1.77
C TYR A 178 7.31 -15.45 -1.37
N GLU A 179 7.83 -14.64 -2.28
CA GLU A 179 8.98 -13.77 -2.06
C GLU A 179 8.64 -12.36 -2.54
N ALA A 180 8.84 -11.36 -1.67
CA ALA A 180 8.67 -9.97 -2.04
C ALA A 180 9.94 -9.45 -2.75
N GLN A 181 9.80 -9.05 -4.01
CA GLN A 181 10.92 -8.65 -4.86
C GLN A 181 10.79 -7.22 -5.39
N ALA A 182 9.55 -6.72 -5.53
CA ALA A 182 9.24 -5.39 -6.01
C ALA A 182 8.11 -4.79 -5.18
N ALA A 183 8.19 -3.49 -4.89
CA ALA A 183 7.10 -2.76 -4.26
C ALA A 183 7.03 -1.33 -4.76
N ILE A 184 5.81 -0.79 -4.81
CA ILE A 184 5.52 0.60 -5.11
C ILE A 184 4.79 1.20 -3.91
N VAL A 185 5.41 2.17 -3.26
CA VAL A 185 4.79 2.93 -2.17
C VAL A 185 4.17 4.17 -2.79
N ASN A 186 2.84 4.27 -2.76
CA ASN A 186 2.11 5.39 -3.34
C ASN A 186 1.69 6.39 -2.26
N PHE A 187 1.90 7.68 -2.52
CA PHE A 187 1.50 8.79 -1.67
C PHE A 187 0.30 9.52 -2.29
N TYR A 188 -0.78 9.65 -1.52
CA TYR A 188 -2.01 10.28 -1.97
C TYR A 188 -2.33 11.55 -1.17
N PRO A 189 -1.72 12.70 -1.48
CA PRO A 189 -2.17 13.98 -0.93
C PRO A 189 -3.64 14.26 -1.26
N ILE A 190 -4.28 15.09 -0.43
CA ILE A 190 -5.70 15.43 -0.55
C ILE A 190 -6.02 15.90 -1.98
N GLY A 191 -7.03 15.28 -2.58
CA GLY A 191 -7.50 15.60 -3.93
C GLY A 191 -6.79 14.86 -5.07
N THR A 192 -5.81 13.99 -4.76
CA THR A 192 -5.23 13.07 -5.75
C THR A 192 -6.12 11.85 -5.96
N THR A 193 -5.98 11.20 -7.12
CA THR A 193 -6.76 10.01 -7.48
C THR A 193 -5.92 9.05 -8.30
N LEU A 194 -6.09 7.75 -8.05
CA LEU A 194 -5.55 6.70 -8.92
C LEU A 194 -6.64 6.24 -9.89
N SER A 195 -6.34 6.28 -11.19
CA SER A 195 -7.27 5.78 -12.22
C SER A 195 -7.20 4.26 -12.33
N ALA A 196 -8.22 3.65 -12.94
CA ALA A 196 -8.18 2.22 -13.25
C ALA A 196 -6.94 1.85 -14.06
N HIS A 197 -6.26 0.82 -13.60
CA HIS A 197 -5.22 0.09 -14.29
C HIS A 197 -5.26 -1.36 -13.78
N THR A 198 -4.51 -2.22 -14.44
CA THR A 198 -4.30 -3.60 -14.03
C THR A 198 -2.81 -3.87 -13.98
N ASP A 199 -2.39 -4.65 -12.98
CA ASP A 199 -0.99 -5.01 -12.77
C ASP A 199 -0.68 -6.28 -13.58
N HIS A 200 0.18 -6.13 -14.58
CA HIS A 200 0.56 -7.19 -15.52
C HIS A 200 2.07 -7.23 -15.80
N SER A 201 2.85 -6.47 -15.01
CA SER A 201 4.29 -6.30 -15.20
C SER A 201 5.07 -7.49 -14.64
N GLU A 202 4.50 -8.20 -13.67
CA GLU A 202 5.08 -9.37 -13.04
C GLU A 202 4.93 -10.60 -13.95
N PRO A 203 6.02 -11.37 -14.17
CA PRO A 203 5.96 -12.58 -14.99
C PRO A 203 5.17 -13.70 -14.30
N ASN A 204 5.27 -13.81 -12.97
CA ASN A 204 4.51 -14.78 -12.20
C ASN A 204 3.14 -14.21 -11.80
N ARG A 205 2.08 -14.70 -12.45
CA ARG A 205 0.69 -14.26 -12.21
C ARG A 205 -0.06 -15.10 -11.18
N THR A 206 0.58 -16.12 -10.59
CA THR A 206 -0.06 -16.97 -9.57
C THR A 206 0.29 -16.53 -8.15
N ALA A 207 1.35 -15.73 -7.98
CA ALA A 207 1.70 -15.13 -6.70
C ALA A 207 0.68 -14.03 -6.31
N PRO A 208 0.35 -13.91 -5.01
CA PRO A 208 -0.53 -12.84 -4.54
C PRO A 208 0.15 -11.46 -4.63
N LEU A 209 -0.66 -10.42 -4.81
CA LEU A 209 -0.23 -9.03 -4.65
C LEU A 209 -0.73 -8.51 -3.29
N PHE A 210 0.18 -7.99 -2.47
CA PHE A 210 -0.16 -7.38 -1.18
C PHE A 210 -0.29 -5.87 -1.30
N SER A 211 -1.38 -5.31 -0.78
CA SER A 211 -1.60 -3.87 -0.69
C SER A 211 -1.89 -3.49 0.76
N PHE A 212 -0.92 -2.83 1.40
CA PHE A 212 -1.08 -2.28 2.74
C PHE A 212 -1.50 -0.81 2.65
N ARG A 213 -2.48 -0.42 3.45
CA ARG A 213 -2.94 0.98 3.52
C ARG A 213 -2.79 1.50 4.93
N TYR A 214 -2.14 2.65 5.03
CA TYR A 214 -2.02 3.43 6.26
C TYR A 214 -2.62 4.80 6.01
N HIS A 215 -3.34 5.32 7.00
CA HIS A 215 -3.85 6.68 6.97
C HIS A 215 -3.31 7.40 8.20
N SER A 216 -2.79 8.60 8.02
CA SER A 216 -2.64 9.51 9.14
C SER A 216 -4.04 9.95 9.55
N ASN A 217 -4.54 9.45 10.67
CA ASN A 217 -5.61 10.16 11.37
C ASN A 217 -5.02 11.51 11.79
N SER A 218 -5.50 12.59 11.17
CA SER A 218 -5.28 13.97 11.63
C SER A 218 -5.89 14.16 13.01
#